data_AF-A0A212R4T0-F1
#
_entry.id   AF-A0A212R4T0-F1
#
_cell.length_a   1.000
_cell.length_b   1.000
_cell.length_c   1.000
_cell.angle_alpha   90.00
_cell.angle_beta   90.00
_cell.angle_gamma   90.00
#
_symmetry.space_group_name_H-M   'P 1'
#
loop_
_entity.id
_entity.type
_entity.pdbx_description
1 polymer ?
#
loop_
_entity_poly.entity_id
_entity_poly.type
_entity_poly.pdbx_seq_one_letter_code
_entity_poly.pdbx_strand_id
1 'polypeptide(L)' 'MTLTYQRRPDTSEYPAHFISALVARVAAELALPITENASRADVLQKLASAELRLARLVDSQQSTPPAIDDFTLINVRF' A
#
# COMPACT_ATOMS: atom_id res chain seq x y z
N MET A 1 -11.03 22.54 12.41
CA MET A 1 -10.62 21.22 12.91
C MET A 1 -11.24 20.17 11.99
N THR A 2 -10.42 19.43 11.24
CA THR A 2 -10.87 18.43 10.25
C THR A 2 -10.74 17.03 10.84
N LEU A 3 -11.80 16.22 10.75
CA LEU A 3 -11.83 14.87 11.28
C LEU A 3 -11.69 13.88 10.12
N THR A 4 -10.56 13.16 10.06
CA THR A 4 -10.33 12.14 9.03
C THR A 4 -10.88 10.81 9.52
N TYR A 5 -12.02 10.41 8.98
CA TYR A 5 -12.62 9.11 9.28
C TYR A 5 -11.98 8.01 8.43
N GLN A 6 -11.48 6.96 9.08
CA GLN A 6 -11.02 5.75 8.41
C GLN A 6 -12.10 4.66 8.51
N ARG A 7 -12.76 4.37 7.39
CA ARG A 7 -13.77 3.31 7.30
C ARG A 7 -13.10 1.93 7.34
N ARG A 8 -13.77 0.93 7.93
CA ARG A 8 -13.49 -0.49 7.70
C ARG A 8 -14.53 -1.03 6.72
N PRO A 9 -14.24 -1.09 5.41
CA PRO A 9 -15.18 -1.60 4.43
C PRO A 9 -15.25 -3.14 4.47
N ASP A 10 -16.26 -3.70 3.82
CA ASP A 10 -16.37 -5.15 3.66
C ASP A 10 -15.19 -5.68 2.82
N THR A 11 -14.83 -6.95 3.00
CA THR A 11 -13.71 -7.55 2.25
C THR A 11 -13.98 -7.58 0.74
N SER A 12 -15.24 -7.63 0.32
CA SER A 12 -15.63 -7.53 -1.09
C SER A 12 -15.32 -6.16 -1.71
N GLU A 13 -15.19 -5.11 -0.88
CA GLU A 13 -14.84 -3.75 -1.32
C GLU A 13 -13.32 -3.53 -1.38
N TYR A 14 -12.50 -4.51 -1.00
CA TYR A 14 -11.05 -4.34 -1.00
C TYR A 14 -10.48 -4.31 -2.41
N PRO A 15 -9.61 -3.34 -2.73
CA PRO A 15 -8.93 -3.32 -4.01
C PRO A 15 -8.11 -4.59 -4.26
N ALA A 16 -8.10 -5.10 -5.49
CA ALA A 16 -7.38 -6.33 -5.84
C ALA A 16 -5.88 -6.28 -5.49
N HIS A 17 -5.23 -5.14 -5.70
CA HIS A 17 -3.81 -4.94 -5.36
C HIS A 17 -3.56 -5.01 -3.86
N PHE A 18 -4.51 -4.56 -3.03
CA PHE A 18 -4.44 -4.69 -1.58
C PHE A 18 -4.58 -6.16 -1.15
N ILE A 19 -5.54 -6.89 -1.74
CA ILE A 19 -5.74 -8.32 -1.46
C ILE A 19 -4.47 -9.10 -1.79
N SER A 20 -3.83 -8.85 -2.95
CA SER A 20 -2.58 -9.52 -3.33
C SER A 20 -1.47 -9.31 -2.29
N ALA A 21 -1.23 -8.05 -1.90
CA ALA A 21 -0.22 -7.72 -0.91
C ALA A 21 -0.54 -8.30 0.48
N LEU A 22 -1.82 -8.30 0.88
CA LEU A 22 -2.27 -8.89 2.14
C LEU A 22 -2.01 -10.40 2.17
N VAL A 23 -2.42 -11.12 1.12
CA VAL A 23 -2.22 -12.57 1.02
C VAL A 23 -0.73 -12.92 1.04
N ALA A 24 0.09 -12.21 0.25
CA ALA A 24 1.52 -12.43 0.22
C ALA A 24 2.18 -12.20 1.59
N ARG A 25 1.78 -11.14 2.31
CA ARG A 25 2.27 -10.87 3.65
C ARG A 25 1.87 -11.95 4.65
N VAL A 26 0.60 -12.34 4.69
CA VAL A 26 0.12 -13.39 5.60
C VAL A 26 0.82 -14.72 5.31
N ALA A 27 0.99 -15.08 4.03
CA ALA A 27 1.70 -16.29 3.64
C ALA A 27 3.16 -16.27 4.14
N ALA A 28 3.83 -15.13 4.06
CA ALA A 28 5.22 -15.00 4.49
C ALA A 28 5.38 -15.06 6.02
N GLU A 29 4.51 -14.38 6.78
CA GLU A 29 4.52 -14.42 8.25
C GLU A 29 4.21 -15.82 8.79
N LEU A 30 3.32 -16.57 8.11
CA LEU A 30 2.99 -17.95 8.50
C LEU A 30 4.02 -18.98 8.02
N ALA A 31 4.79 -18.69 6.97
CA ALA A 31 5.68 -19.68 6.34
C ALA A 31 6.62 -20.38 7.33
N LEU A 32 7.27 -19.62 8.21
CA LEU A 32 8.19 -20.19 9.19
C LEU A 32 7.48 -21.06 10.24
N PRO A 33 6.45 -20.57 10.97
CA PRO A 33 5.80 -21.38 12.01
C PRO A 33 5.04 -22.61 11.49
N ILE A 34 4.55 -22.61 10.24
CA ILE A 34 3.77 -23.75 9.71
C ILE A 34 4.56 -24.70 8.83
N THR A 35 5.77 -24.33 8.37
CA THR A 35 6.58 -25.19 7.50
C THR A 35 7.96 -25.51 8.04
N GLU A 36 8.43 -24.79 9.07
CA GLU A 36 9.78 -24.90 9.65
C GLU A 36 10.93 -24.79 8.62
N ASN A 37 10.62 -24.29 7.41
CA ASN A 37 11.58 -24.17 6.33
C ASN A 37 12.01 -22.71 6.17
N ALA A 38 13.17 -22.38 6.73
CA ALA A 38 13.72 -21.03 6.70
C ALA A 38 13.97 -20.51 5.27
N SER A 39 14.47 -21.36 4.36
CA SER A 39 14.69 -20.95 2.96
C SER A 39 13.39 -20.59 2.26
N ARG A 40 12.32 -21.34 2.51
CA ARG A 40 10.99 -21.05 1.98
C ARG A 40 10.42 -19.75 2.56
N ALA A 41 10.60 -19.52 3.86
CA ALA A 41 10.18 -18.29 4.52
C ALA A 41 10.89 -17.06 3.93
N ASP A 42 12.20 -17.15 3.70
CA ASP A 42 12.99 -16.07 3.10
C ASP A 42 12.51 -15.68 1.69
N VAL A 43 12.19 -16.68 0.86
CA VAL A 43 11.64 -16.45 -0.48
C VAL A 43 10.28 -15.77 -0.40
N LEU A 44 9.39 -16.25 0.48
CA LEU A 44 8.07 -15.68 0.66
C LEU A 44 8.13 -14.25 1.21
N GLN A 45 9.11 -13.95 2.08
CA GLN A 45 9.29 -12.59 2.60
C GLN A 45 9.74 -11.62 1.52
N LYS A 46 10.64 -12.05 0.62
CA LYS A 46 11.01 -11.27 -0.57
C LYS A 46 9.80 -11.02 -1.47
N LEU A 47 9.00 -12.06 -1.74
CA LEU A 47 7.79 -11.93 -2.54
C LEU A 47 6.78 -10.95 -1.91
N ALA A 48 6.52 -11.07 -0.61
CA ALA A 48 5.65 -10.16 0.12
C ALA A 48 6.11 -8.70 0.05
N SER A 49 7.42 -8.45 0.17
CA SER A 49 7.97 -7.11 0.04
C SER A 49 7.80 -6.53 -1.37
N ALA A 50 7.94 -7.36 -2.41
CA ALA A 50 7.75 -6.96 -3.80
C ALA A 50 6.28 -6.63 -4.08
N GLU A 51 5.34 -7.48 -3.65
CA GLU A 51 3.90 -7.25 -3.77
C GLU A 51 3.46 -5.97 -3.05
N LEU A 52 3.98 -5.73 -1.83
CA LEU A 52 3.67 -4.50 -1.10
C LEU A 52 4.16 -3.25 -1.83
N ARG A 53 5.35 -3.32 -2.45
CA ARG A 53 5.89 -2.21 -3.25
C ARG A 53 5.01 -1.94 -4.47
N LEU A 54 4.53 -2.98 -5.16
CA LEU A 54 3.62 -2.86 -6.30
C LEU A 54 2.27 -2.28 -5.88
N ALA A 55 1.68 -2.78 -4.79
CA ALA A 55 0.42 -2.27 -4.26
C ALA A 55 0.50 -0.77 -3.92
N ARG A 56 1.58 -0.32 -3.27
CA ARG A 56 1.83 1.10 -3.00
C ARG A 56 1.97 1.93 -4.26
N LEU A 57 2.63 1.41 -5.29
CA LEU A 57 2.78 2.09 -6.57
C LEU A 57 1.42 2.27 -7.26
N VAL A 58 0.56 1.24 -7.24
CA VAL A 58 -0.80 1.33 -7.79
C VAL A 58 -1.66 2.32 -7.00
N ASP A 59 -1.63 2.24 -5.66
CA ASP A 59 -2.37 3.15 -4.77
C ASP A 59 -1.95 4.63 -4.98
N SER A 60 -0.64 4.88 -5.13
CA SER A 60 -0.12 6.23 -5.37
C SER A 60 -0.59 6.84 -6.70
N GLN A 61 -0.91 6.01 -7.69
CA GLN A 61 -1.47 6.47 -8.97
C GLN A 61 -2.97 6.76 -8.88
N GLN A 62 -3.67 6.27 -7.86
CA GLN A 62 -5.10 6.55 -7.63
C GLN A 62 -5.31 7.84 -6.81
N SER A 63 -4.27 8.37 -6.17
CA SER A 63 -4.35 9.66 -5.47
C SER A 63 -4.29 10.82 -6.47
N THR A 64 -5.21 11.78 -6.34
CA THR A 64 -5.09 13.07 -7.04
C THR A 64 -3.73 13.69 -6.69
N PRO A 65 -2.86 14.00 -7.67
CA PRO A 65 -1.63 14.73 -7.39
C PRO A 65 -1.97 16.03 -6.65
N PRO A 66 -1.20 16.43 -5.62
CA PRO A 66 -1.44 17.70 -4.94
C PRO A 66 -1.46 18.80 -6.00
N ALA A 67 -2.56 19.56 -6.05
CA ALA A 67 -2.65 20.74 -6.90
C ALA A 67 -1.56 21.73 -6.45
N ILE A 68 -0.81 22.27 -7.40
CA ILE A 68 0.09 23.39 -7.13
C ILE A 68 -0.80 24.63 -6.99
N ASP A 69 -1.25 24.91 -5.77
CA ASP A 69 -2.23 25.98 -5.51
C ASP A 69 -1.60 27.37 -5.29
N ASP A 70 -0.28 27.47 -5.09
CA ASP A 70 0.37 28.74 -4.71
C ASP A 70 1.55 29.12 -5.62
N PHE A 71 1.28 29.99 -6.59
CA PHE A 71 2.31 30.68 -7.38
C PHE A 71 2.67 32.00 -6.69
N THR A 72 3.58 31.96 -5.72
CA THR A 72 4.14 33.16 -5.07
C THR A 72 4.78 34.15 -6.07
N LEU A 73 5.11 33.71 -7.28
CA LEU A 73 5.73 34.54 -8.34
C LEU A 73 4.73 35.35 -9.20
N ILE A 74 3.42 35.06 -9.14
CA ILE A 74 2.39 35.81 -9.88
C ILE A 74 1.81 36.96 -9.04
N ASN A 75 1.85 36.84 -7.71
CA ASN A 75 1.28 37.82 -6.78
C ASN A 75 2.15 39.09 -6.55
N VAL A 76 3.28 39.25 -7.25
CA VAL A 76 4.18 40.41 -7.09
C VAL A 76 3.80 41.59 -8.02
N ARG A 77 2.79 41.44 -8.88
CA ARG A 77 2.42 42.47 -9.88
C ARG A 77 1.22 43.37 -9.53
N PHE A 78 0.71 43.35 -8.31
CA PHE A 78 -0.31 44.31 -7.85
C PHE A 78 0.08 44.94 -6.52
#